data_AF-A0A928WQ39-F1
#
_entry.id   AF-A0A928WQ39-F1
#
_cell.length_a   1.000
_cell.length_b   1.000
_cell.length_c   1.000
_cell.angle_alpha   90.00
_cell.angle_beta   90.00
_cell.angle_gamma   90.00
#
_symmetry.space_group_name_H-M   'P 1'
#
loop_
_entity.id
_entity.type
_entity.pdbx_description
1 polymer ?
#
loop_
_entity_poly.entity_id
_entity_poly.type
_entity_poly.pdbx_seq_one_letter_code
_entity_poly.pdbx_strand_id
1 'polypeptide(L)' 'MTTGNGHSQQPISNLEYDFITVLHNKAEAVKAYEHYIKDAQEVNSQPCVELFQKLRQSEIEQAQEIRHHLQEVMQHGKM' A
#
# COMPACT_ATOMS: atom_id res chain seq x y z
N MET A 1 35.63 16.82 5.38
CA MET A 1 34.51 17.40 4.63
C MET A 1 33.31 17.42 5.57
N THR A 2 33.01 18.57 6.16
CA THR A 2 31.90 18.73 7.12
C THR A 2 31.04 19.87 6.62
N THR A 3 29.73 19.64 6.51
CA THR A 3 28.59 20.60 6.50
C THR A 3 27.45 19.86 5.82
N GLY A 4 26.25 19.69 6.35
CA GLY A 4 25.60 20.14 7.57
C GLY A 4 24.14 19.70 7.40
N ASN A 5 23.51 19.29 8.50
CA ASN A 5 22.10 18.88 8.57
C ASN A 5 21.19 19.83 7.77
N GLY A 6 20.75 19.40 6.59
CA GLY A 6 19.52 19.90 6.01
C GLY A 6 18.40 19.39 6.88
N HIS A 7 18.02 20.15 7.91
CA HIS A 7 16.72 20.01 8.55
C HIS A 7 15.66 20.18 7.46
N SER A 8 15.27 19.10 6.82
CA SER A 8 13.99 19.05 6.13
C SER A 8 12.96 19.32 7.23
N GLN A 9 12.23 20.44 7.14
CA GLN A 9 11.05 20.74 7.98
C GLN A 9 9.92 19.71 7.81
N GLN A 10 10.20 18.57 7.17
CA GLN A 10 9.25 17.52 6.88
C GLN A 10 9.21 16.53 8.05
N PRO A 11 8.02 16.14 8.50
CA PRO A 11 7.84 15.26 9.65
C PRO A 11 8.33 13.82 9.40
N ILE A 12 8.58 13.44 8.13
CA ILE A 12 9.09 12.14 7.68
C ILE A 12 9.98 12.35 6.45
N SER A 13 10.86 11.39 6.17
CA SER A 13 11.67 11.34 4.94
C SER A 13 10.81 11.07 3.70
N ASN A 14 11.33 11.42 2.52
CA ASN A 14 10.66 11.12 1.26
C ASN A 14 10.40 9.62 1.09
N LEU A 15 11.34 8.76 1.48
CA LEU A 15 11.18 7.32 1.34
C LEU A 15 10.06 6.78 2.25
N GLU A 16 9.95 7.28 3.48
CA GLU A 16 8.83 6.94 4.37
C GLU A 16 7.50 7.43 3.78
N TYR A 17 7.47 8.66 3.25
CA TYR A 17 6.29 9.20 2.58
C TYR A 17 5.85 8.35 1.39
N ASP A 18 6.80 7.91 0.56
CA ASP A 18 6.52 7.06 -0.60
C ASP A 18 5.91 5.73 -0.15
N PHE A 19 6.49 5.07 0.86
CA PHE A 19 5.94 3.82 1.40
C PHE A 19 4.55 4.00 2.02
N ILE A 20 4.32 5.06 2.78
CA ILE A 20 2.99 5.38 3.33
C ILE A 20 1.98 5.62 2.21
N THR A 21 2.39 6.31 1.14
CA THR A 21 1.54 6.58 -0.02
C THR A 21 1.16 5.28 -0.73
N VAL A 22 2.12 4.37 -0.92
CA VAL A 22 1.83 3.05 -1.51
C VAL A 22 0.86 2.28 -0.61
N LEU A 23 1.08 2.23 0.72
CA LEU A 23 0.17 1.56 1.65
C LEU A 23 -1.25 2.14 1.59
N HIS A 24 -1.38 3.46 1.54
CA HIS A 24 -2.67 4.13 1.40
C HIS A 24 -3.40 3.68 0.13
N ASN A 25 -2.72 3.71 -1.02
CA ASN A 25 -3.31 3.30 -2.30
C ASN A 25 -3.75 1.84 -2.29
N LYS A 26 -2.96 0.94 -1.70
CA LYS A 26 -3.33 -0.49 -1.57
C LYS A 26 -4.53 -0.68 -0.66
N ALA A 27 -4.60 0.03 0.46
CA ALA A 27 -5.74 -0.04 1.37
C ALA A 27 -7.04 0.45 0.70
N GLU A 28 -6.99 1.54 -0.06
CA GLU A 28 -8.12 2.02 -0.85
C GLU A 28 -8.53 1.00 -1.93
N ALA A 29 -7.58 0.35 -2.59
CA ALA A 29 -7.87 -0.71 -3.55
C ALA A 29 -8.58 -1.91 -2.89
N VAL A 30 -8.08 -2.39 -1.73
CA VAL A 30 -8.71 -3.49 -0.97
C VAL A 30 -10.17 -3.17 -0.63
N LYS A 31 -10.44 -1.94 -0.19
CA LYS A 31 -11.80 -1.47 0.10
C LYS A 31 -12.66 -1.38 -1.16
N ALA A 32 -12.12 -0.86 -2.25
CA ALA A 32 -12.84 -0.75 -3.53
C ALA A 32 -13.24 -2.12 -4.08
N TYR A 33 -12.37 -3.14 -3.94
CA TYR A 33 -12.70 -4.50 -4.39
C TYR A 33 -13.93 -5.10 -3.70
N GLU A 34 -14.27 -4.69 -2.48
CA GLU A 34 -15.50 -5.16 -1.82
C GLU A 34 -16.75 -4.72 -2.60
N HIS A 35 -16.74 -3.49 -3.11
CA HIS A 35 -17.81 -2.99 -3.99
C HIS A 35 -17.78 -3.70 -5.35
N TYR A 36 -16.60 -3.87 -5.96
CA TYR A 36 -16.51 -4.52 -7.28
C TYR A 36 -16.93 -5.98 -7.25
N ILE A 37 -16.63 -6.70 -6.16
CA ILE A 37 -17.11 -8.06 -5.94
C ILE A 37 -18.63 -8.08 -5.83
N LYS A 38 -19.23 -7.12 -5.09
CA LYS A 38 -20.68 -7.00 -4.96
C LYS A 38 -21.35 -6.73 -6.31
N ASP A 39 -20.83 -5.78 -7.09
CA ASP A 39 -21.34 -5.45 -8.42
C ASP A 39 -21.26 -6.66 -9.37
N ALA A 40 -20.17 -7.42 -9.33
CA ALA A 40 -20.01 -8.65 -10.11
C ALA A 40 -21.00 -9.75 -9.70
N GLN A 41 -21.30 -9.86 -8.40
CA GLN A 41 -22.32 -10.79 -7.88
C GLN A 41 -23.73 -10.40 -8.35
N GLU A 42 -24.07 -9.10 -8.35
CA GLU A 42 -25.39 -8.61 -8.76
C GLU A 42 -25.73 -8.95 -10.22
N VAL A 43 -24.71 -8.99 -11.09
CA VAL A 43 -24.86 -9.36 -12.50
C VAL A 43 -24.57 -10.84 -12.78
N ASN A 44 -24.42 -11.66 -11.74
CA ASN A 44 -24.09 -13.10 -11.81
C ASN A 44 -22.82 -13.42 -12.62
N SER A 45 -21.82 -12.54 -12.59
CA SER A 45 -20.55 -12.75 -13.29
C SER A 45 -19.52 -13.41 -12.36
N GLN A 46 -19.60 -14.74 -12.24
CA GLN A 46 -18.67 -15.53 -11.44
C GLN A 46 -17.18 -15.32 -11.81
N PRO A 47 -16.78 -15.23 -13.10
CA PRO A 47 -15.39 -14.96 -13.46
C PRO A 47 -14.88 -13.60 -12.95
N CYS A 48 -15.76 -12.58 -12.91
CA CYS A 48 -15.39 -11.27 -12.38
C CYS A 48 -15.26 -11.31 -10.85
N VAL A 49 -16.14 -12.05 -10.16
CA VAL A 49 -16.03 -12.26 -8.69
C VAL A 49 -14.67 -12.87 -8.35
N GLU A 50 -14.28 -13.95 -9.03
CA GLU A 50 -13.01 -14.64 -8.80
C GLU A 50 -11.81 -13.74 -9.09
N LEU A 51 -11.85 -12.99 -10.19
CA LEU A 51 -10.79 -12.04 -10.52
C LEU A 51 -10.64 -10.96 -9.44
N PHE A 52 -11.73 -10.32 -9.02
CA PHE A 52 -11.66 -9.26 -8.00
C PHE A 52 -11.25 -9.79 -6.63
N GLN A 53 -11.67 -11.01 -6.25
CA GLN A 53 -11.19 -11.67 -5.03
C GLN A 53 -9.68 -11.92 -5.09
N LYS A 54 -9.17 -12.41 -6.22
CA LYS A 54 -7.73 -12.63 -6.41
C LYS A 54 -6.94 -11.33 -6.35
N LEU A 55 -7.43 -10.27 -7.00
CA LEU A 55 -6.79 -8.95 -6.97
C LEU A 55 -6.77 -8.38 -5.55
N ARG A 56 -7.89 -8.46 -4.82
CA ARG A 56 -7.97 -8.03 -3.41
C ARG A 56 -6.96 -8.77 -2.54
N GLN A 57 -6.86 -10.08 -2.70
CA GLN A 57 -5.91 -10.89 -1.93
C GLN A 57 -4.45 -10.48 -2.23
N SER A 58 -4.12 -10.26 -3.51
CA SER A 58 -2.80 -9.78 -3.91
C SER A 58 -2.45 -8.41 -3.32
N GLU A 59 -3.41 -7.47 -3.27
CA GLU A 59 -3.17 -6.16 -2.63
C GLU A 59 -2.90 -6.29 -1.13
N ILE A 60 -3.59 -7.20 -0.44
CA ILE A 60 -3.37 -7.46 0.99
C ILE A 60 -1.97 -7.99 1.23
N GLU A 61 -1.53 -8.98 0.46
CA GLU A 61 -0.19 -9.58 0.59
C GLU A 61 0.90 -8.54 0.33
N GLN A 62 0.76 -7.76 -0.74
CA GLN A 62 1.71 -6.70 -1.07
C GLN A 62 1.71 -5.58 -0.01
N ALA A 63 0.56 -5.21 0.55
CA ALA A 63 0.50 -4.23 1.62
C ALA A 63 1.20 -4.72 2.90
N GLN A 64 1.13 -6.02 3.21
CA GLN A 64 1.86 -6.61 4.33
C GLN A 64 3.37 -6.56 4.11
N GLU A 65 3.84 -6.91 2.92
CA GLU A 65 5.25 -6.81 2.52
C GLU A 65 5.74 -5.35 2.62
N ILE A 66 4.99 -4.41 2.07
CA ILE A 66 5.36 -2.99 2.11
C ILE A 66 5.39 -2.46 3.54
N ARG A 67 4.44 -2.86 4.39
CA ARG A 67 4.44 -2.48 5.80
C ARG A 67 5.70 -2.96 6.51
N HIS A 68 6.17 -4.17 6.19
CA HIS A 68 7.42 -4.68 6.74
C HIS A 68 8.62 -3.80 6.33
N HIS A 69 8.76 -3.49 5.05
CA HIS A 69 9.84 -2.63 4.56
C HIS A 69 9.77 -1.21 5.15
N LEU A 70 8.56 -0.64 5.31
CA LEU A 70 8.39 0.65 5.99
C LEU A 70 8.91 0.60 7.43
N GLN A 71 8.64 -0.48 8.18
CA GLN A 71 9.16 -0.63 9.53
C GLN A 71 10.69 -0.66 9.55
N GLU A 72 11.32 -1.32 8.59
CA GLU A 72 12.78 -1.36 8.48
C GLU A 72 13.36 0.03 8.15
N VAL A 73 12.73 0.76 7.22
CA VAL A 73 13.12 2.13 6.87
C VAL A 73 12.98 3.07 8.07
N MET A 74 11.88 2.99 8.83
CA MET A 74 11.67 3.81 10.02
C MET A 74 12.68 3.49 11.15
N GLN A 75 13.16 2.24 11.24
CA GLN A 75 14.13 1.82 12.26
C GLN A 75 15.57 2.16 11.89
N HIS A 76 15.97 1.99 10.63
CA HIS A 76 17.36 2.07 10.21
C HIS A 76 17.66 3.32 9.36
N GLY A 77 16.65 4.11 8.98
CA GLY A 77 16.77 5.32 8.17
C GLY A 77 17.13 5.08 6.70
N LYS A 78 17.65 3.89 6.35
CA LYS A 78 17.90 3.34 5.02
C LYS A 78 17.97 1.81 5.13
N MET A 79 17.40 1.08 4.17
CA MET A 79 17.88 -0.27 3.86
C MET A 79 19.19 -0.18 3.08
#